data_AF-A0A7W0XCV1-F1
#
_entry.id   AF-A0A7W0XCV1-F1
#
_cell.length_a   1.000
_cell.length_b   1.000
_cell.length_c   1.000
_cell.angle_alpha   90.00
_cell.angle_beta   90.00
_cell.angle_gamma   90.00
#
_symmetry.space_group_name_H-M   'P 1'
#
loop_
_entity.id
_entity.type
_entity.pdbx_description
1 polymer ?
#
loop_
_entity_poly.entity_id
_entity_poly.type
_entity_poly.pdbx_seq_one_letter_code
_entity_poly.pdbx_strand_id
1 'polypeptide(L)'
;MRSGESVTPLELFFDLVFVLALTQCTALMADDPTWGGLARGLLILGVLWWSWVGYAWLTSVVDPEEGTVRVTIFAAMAAFLVAALCVPQAFDDLGLLFAGAYAVVRVAQIVLFVVASRDDPDLRKSVWGLATSTAIGVGLLVLASTADG
;
A
#
# COMPACT_ATOMS: atom_id res chain seq x y z
N MET A 1 -20.02 -19.26 -20.33
CA MET A 1 -20.03 -19.31 -18.85
C MET A 1 -18.59 -19.23 -18.39
N ARG A 2 -18.18 -18.15 -17.72
CA ARG A 2 -16.86 -18.09 -17.08
C ARG A 2 -16.91 -19.07 -15.92
N SER A 3 -16.14 -20.14 -15.98
CA SER A 3 -15.96 -21.09 -14.87
C SER A 3 -15.59 -20.30 -13.63
N GLY A 4 -16.28 -20.58 -12.51
CA GLY A 4 -16.22 -19.78 -11.29
C GLY A 4 -14.78 -19.55 -10.83
N GLU A 5 -14.37 -18.29 -10.86
CA GLU A 5 -13.16 -17.79 -10.23
C GLU A 5 -13.38 -17.97 -8.72
N SER A 6 -12.80 -19.03 -8.14
CA SER A 6 -12.87 -19.23 -6.70
C SER A 6 -12.01 -18.16 -6.04
N VAL A 7 -12.65 -17.17 -5.43
CA VAL A 7 -11.98 -16.13 -4.64
C VAL A 7 -11.06 -16.81 -3.63
N THR A 8 -9.76 -16.52 -3.71
CA THR A 8 -8.80 -17.16 -2.80
C THR A 8 -8.89 -16.54 -1.41
N PRO A 9 -8.64 -17.30 -0.31
CA PRO A 9 -8.59 -16.72 1.04
C PRO A 9 -7.58 -15.58 1.17
N LEU A 10 -6.55 -15.56 0.32
CA LEU A 10 -5.54 -14.51 0.27
C LEU A 10 -6.09 -13.21 -0.29
N GLU A 11 -6.89 -13.25 -1.37
CA GLU A 11 -7.61 -12.08 -1.88
C GLU A 11 -8.52 -11.47 -0.82
N LEU A 12 -9.29 -12.32 -0.12
CA LEU A 12 -10.15 -11.88 0.98
C LEU A 12 -9.37 -11.23 2.13
N PHE A 13 -8.21 -11.79 2.49
CA PHE A 13 -7.36 -11.18 3.51
C PHE A 13 -6.84 -9.82 3.07
N PHE A 14 -6.43 -9.69 1.80
CA PHE A 14 -5.96 -8.42 1.22
C PHE A 14 -7.02 -7.33 1.30
N ASP A 15 -8.23 -7.66 0.86
CA ASP A 15 -9.37 -6.74 0.91
C ASP A 15 -9.69 -6.35 2.35
N LEU A 16 -9.66 -7.29 3.29
CA LEU A 16 -9.93 -6.99 4.69
C LEU A 16 -8.88 -6.06 5.30
N VAL A 17 -7.59 -6.26 5.02
CA VAL A 17 -6.54 -5.36 5.53
C VAL A 17 -6.70 -3.96 4.94
N PHE A 18 -7.08 -3.86 3.67
CA PHE A 18 -7.35 -2.58 3.03
C PHE A 18 -8.58 -1.87 3.63
N VAL A 19 -9.68 -2.58 3.86
CA VAL A 19 -10.87 -2.04 4.52
C VAL A 19 -10.55 -1.60 5.95
N LEU A 20 -9.71 -2.36 6.66
CA LEU A 20 -9.21 -1.95 7.98
C LEU A 20 -8.42 -0.65 7.88
N ALA A 21 -7.47 -0.53 6.96
CA ALA A 21 -6.70 0.68 6.76
C ALA A 21 -7.60 1.91 6.52
N LEU A 22 -8.63 1.79 5.67
CA LEU A 22 -9.62 2.83 5.44
C LEU A 22 -10.38 3.21 6.72
N THR A 23 -10.81 2.21 7.48
CA THR A 23 -11.52 2.40 8.76
C THR A 23 -10.64 3.15 9.75
N GLN A 24 -9.36 2.78 9.84
CA GLN A 24 -8.41 3.39 10.76
C GLN A 24 -8.07 4.84 10.35
N CYS A 25 -7.94 5.11 9.05
CA CYS A 25 -7.78 6.48 8.56
C CYS A 25 -9.01 7.34 8.88
N THR A 26 -10.21 6.77 8.72
CA THR A 26 -11.47 7.45 9.05
C THR A 26 -11.57 7.71 10.55
N ALA A 27 -11.18 6.75 11.38
CA ALA A 27 -11.13 6.91 12.84
C ALA A 27 -10.16 8.02 13.25
N LEU A 28 -8.96 8.08 12.64
CA LEU A 28 -7.99 9.15 12.88
C LEU A 28 -8.56 10.53 12.53
N MET A 29 -9.29 10.65 11.41
CA MET A 29 -9.95 11.90 11.02
C MET A 29 -11.12 12.27 11.94
N ALA A 30 -11.83 11.26 12.46
CA ALA A 30 -12.97 11.46 13.35
C ALA A 30 -12.54 11.88 14.77
N ASP A 31 -11.37 11.45 15.22
CA ASP A 31 -10.80 11.79 16.52
C ASP A 31 -10.32 13.27 16.59
N ASP A 32 -9.80 13.78 15.47
CA ASP A 32 -9.43 15.20 15.29
C ASP A 32 -10.16 15.78 14.06
N PRO A 33 -11.43 16.21 14.18
CA PRO A 33 -12.25 16.72 13.07
C PRO A 33 -11.89 18.16 12.68
N THR A 34 -10.59 18.44 12.59
CA THR A 34 -10.00 19.68 12.10
C THR A 34 -9.41 19.46 10.71
N TRP A 35 -9.09 20.55 10.01
CA TRP A 35 -8.35 20.46 8.74
C TRP A 35 -7.01 19.74 8.88
N GLY A 36 -6.34 19.88 10.03
CA GLY A 36 -5.10 19.20 10.33
C GLY A 36 -5.27 17.68 10.49
N GLY A 37 -6.27 17.24 11.24
CA GLY A 37 -6.60 15.82 11.38
C GLY A 37 -7.06 15.18 10.06
N LEU A 38 -7.86 15.90 9.27
CA LEU A 38 -8.22 15.49 7.90
C LEU A 38 -6.97 15.31 7.02
N ALA A 39 -6.05 16.27 7.02
CA ALA A 39 -4.81 16.19 6.24
C ALA A 39 -3.96 14.98 6.67
N ARG A 40 -3.79 14.76 7.98
CA ARG A 40 -3.06 13.59 8.53
C ARG A 40 -3.68 12.26 8.08
N GLY A 41 -4.99 12.13 8.18
CA GLY A 41 -5.71 10.95 7.72
C GLY A 41 -5.56 10.72 6.21
N LEU A 42 -5.65 11.79 5.41
CA LEU A 42 -5.51 11.70 3.95
C LEU A 42 -4.07 11.36 3.53
N LEU A 43 -3.08 11.85 4.28
CA LEU A 43 -1.67 11.50 4.07
C LEU A 43 -1.44 10.00 4.26
N ILE A 44 -1.88 9.44 5.39
CA ILE A 44 -1.76 8.00 5.63
C ILE A 44 -2.55 7.20 4.59
N LEU A 45 -3.77 7.64 4.29
CA LEU A 45 -4.59 7.01 3.27
C LEU A 45 -3.86 6.97 1.92
N GLY A 46 -3.26 8.07 1.48
CA GLY A 46 -2.51 8.14 0.23
C GLY A 46 -1.31 7.18 0.21
N VAL A 47 -0.57 7.09 1.32
CA VAL A 47 0.59 6.20 1.48
C VAL A 47 0.20 4.73 1.39
N LEU A 48 -0.89 4.35 2.06
CA LEU A 48 -1.42 2.98 2.06
C LEU A 48 -2.09 2.64 0.72
N TRP A 49 -2.88 3.57 0.18
CA TRP A 49 -3.50 3.48 -1.15
C TRP A 49 -2.46 3.22 -2.23
N TRP A 50 -1.36 3.97 -2.22
CA TRP A 50 -0.32 3.80 -3.23
C TRP A 50 0.33 2.42 -3.18
N SER A 51 0.54 1.90 -1.98
CA SER A 51 1.09 0.56 -1.80
C SER A 51 0.10 -0.50 -2.30
N TRP A 52 -1.17 -0.35 -1.95
CA TRP A 52 -2.24 -1.24 -2.40
C TRP A 52 -2.33 -1.31 -3.93
N VAL A 53 -2.33 -0.17 -4.63
CA VAL A 53 -2.37 -0.12 -6.10
C VAL A 53 -1.20 -0.91 -6.71
N GLY A 54 0.00 -0.75 -6.15
CA GLY A 54 1.16 -1.45 -6.66
C GLY A 54 1.14 -2.96 -6.38
N TYR A 55 0.56 -3.40 -5.26
CA TYR A 55 0.32 -4.82 -5.00
C TYR A 55 -0.75 -5.41 -5.90
N ALA A 56 -1.88 -4.73 -6.09
CA ALA A 56 -2.95 -5.17 -6.99
C ALA A 56 -2.45 -5.35 -8.43
N TRP A 57 -1.55 -4.47 -8.88
CA TRP A 57 -0.87 -4.65 -10.17
C TRP A 57 0.10 -5.83 -10.14
N LEU A 58 1.00 -5.90 -9.14
CA LEU A 58 1.98 -6.99 -9.04
C LEU A 58 1.32 -8.36 -9.05
N THR A 59 0.25 -8.57 -8.29
CA THR A 59 -0.48 -9.85 -8.22
C THR A 59 -1.10 -10.29 -9.54
N SER A 60 -1.30 -9.36 -10.49
CA SER A 60 -1.75 -9.70 -11.85
C SER A 60 -0.61 -10.11 -12.79
N VAL A 61 0.65 -9.90 -12.39
CA VAL A 61 1.84 -10.12 -13.21
C VAL A 61 2.71 -11.27 -12.66
N VAL A 62 2.77 -11.43 -11.34
CA VAL A 62 3.55 -12.51 -10.71
C VAL A 62 2.70 -13.76 -10.52
N ASP A 63 3.32 -14.93 -10.69
CA ASP A 63 2.71 -16.21 -10.38
C ASP A 63 2.66 -16.43 -8.84
N PRO A 64 1.47 -16.46 -8.20
CA PRO A 64 1.35 -16.65 -6.76
C PRO A 64 1.76 -18.05 -6.28
N GLU A 65 1.89 -19.03 -7.17
CA GLU A 65 2.28 -20.40 -6.84
C GLU A 65 3.80 -20.53 -6.61
N GLU A 66 4.59 -19.57 -7.10
CA GLU A 66 6.03 -19.55 -6.86
C GLU A 66 6.34 -19.31 -5.38
N GLY A 67 7.09 -20.23 -4.74
CA GLY A 67 7.29 -20.22 -3.29
C GLY A 67 7.84 -18.89 -2.74
N THR A 68 8.78 -18.26 -3.44
CA THR A 68 9.35 -16.96 -3.04
C THR A 68 8.32 -15.83 -3.14
N VAL A 69 7.54 -15.79 -4.21
CA VAL A 69 6.47 -14.80 -4.42
C VAL A 69 5.42 -14.92 -3.33
N ARG A 70 4.96 -16.14 -3.08
CA ARG A 70 3.95 -16.44 -2.06
C ARG A 70 4.39 -15.96 -0.68
N VAL A 71 5.58 -16.34 -0.25
CA VAL A 71 6.13 -15.93 1.07
C VAL A 71 6.28 -14.41 1.16
N THR A 72 6.73 -13.76 0.08
CA THR A 72 6.90 -12.30 0.04
C THR A 72 5.56 -11.58 0.14
N ILE A 73 4.53 -12.06 -0.55
CA ILE A 73 3.16 -11.52 -0.44
C ILE A 73 2.66 -11.69 1.00
N PHE A 74 2.78 -12.87 1.61
CA PHE A 74 2.36 -13.07 2.99
C PHE A 74 3.07 -12.12 3.97
N ALA A 75 4.38 -11.96 3.84
CA ALA A 75 5.15 -11.03 4.66
C ALA A 75 4.70 -9.58 4.47
N ALA A 76 4.46 -9.17 3.22
CA ALA A 76 3.93 -7.85 2.90
C ALA A 76 2.55 -7.61 3.54
N MET A 77 1.65 -8.58 3.46
CA MET A 77 0.31 -8.45 4.02
C MET A 77 0.32 -8.37 5.55
N ALA A 78 1.16 -9.17 6.21
CA ALA A 78 1.35 -9.09 7.65
C ALA A 78 1.89 -7.70 8.05
N ALA A 79 2.86 -7.17 7.32
CA ALA A 79 3.39 -5.84 7.55
C ALA A 79 2.36 -4.73 7.27
N PHE A 80 1.55 -4.89 6.23
CA PHE A 80 0.47 -3.95 5.89
C PHE A 80 -0.61 -3.93 6.97
N LEU A 81 -0.95 -5.09 7.55
CA LEU A 81 -1.84 -5.20 8.69
C LEU A 81 -1.31 -4.45 9.91
N VAL A 82 -0.03 -4.65 10.25
CA VAL A 82 0.61 -3.91 11.36
C VAL A 82 0.58 -2.41 11.09
N ALA A 83 0.90 -1.98 9.87
CA ALA A 83 0.82 -0.57 9.49
C ALA A 83 -0.61 -0.02 9.67
N ALA A 84 -1.64 -0.73 9.18
CA ALA A 84 -3.04 -0.34 9.35
C ALA A 84 -3.44 -0.20 10.84
N LEU A 85 -3.01 -1.13 11.70
CA LEU A 85 -3.28 -1.08 13.13
C LEU A 85 -2.61 0.11 13.82
N CYS A 86 -1.44 0.54 13.35
CA CYS A 86 -0.73 1.68 13.91
C CYS A 86 -1.33 3.04 13.50
N VAL A 87 -2.16 3.10 12.45
CA VAL A 87 -2.68 4.36 11.88
C VAL A 87 -3.26 5.34 12.90
N PRO A 88 -4.11 4.95 13.87
CA PRO A 88 -4.69 5.90 14.82
C PRO A 88 -3.66 6.62 15.70
N GLN A 89 -2.48 6.04 15.89
CA GLN A 89 -1.39 6.60 16.71
C GLN A 89 -0.11 6.79 15.88
N ALA A 90 -0.22 6.84 14.55
CA ALA A 90 0.94 6.89 13.65
C ALA A 90 1.67 8.24 13.70
N PHE A 91 1.04 9.27 14.25
CA PHE A 91 1.67 10.59 14.50
C PHE A 91 2.13 10.76 15.96
N ASP A 92 1.91 9.75 16.80
CA ASP A 92 2.25 9.71 18.21
C ASP A 92 3.22 8.53 18.49
N ASP A 93 2.97 7.76 19.55
CA ASP A 93 3.86 6.70 20.07
C ASP A 93 4.10 5.54 19.09
N LEU A 94 3.18 5.28 18.15
CA LEU A 94 3.30 4.19 17.18
C LEU A 94 3.92 4.61 15.84
N GLY A 95 4.33 5.88 15.67
CA GLY A 95 4.85 6.37 14.40
C GLY A 95 6.07 5.61 13.87
N LEU A 96 7.00 5.24 14.74
CA LEU A 96 8.18 4.43 14.34
C LEU A 96 7.79 3.01 13.91
N LEU A 97 6.83 2.40 14.61
CA LEU A 97 6.34 1.06 14.27
C LEU A 97 5.58 1.09 12.94
N PHE A 98 4.76 2.11 12.72
CA PHE A 98 4.10 2.37 11.43
C PHE A 98 5.13 2.49 10.30
N ALA A 99 6.16 3.34 10.49
CA ALA A 99 7.20 3.56 9.49
C ALA A 99 7.98 2.27 9.19
N GLY A 100 8.34 1.49 10.22
CA GLY A 100 9.03 0.21 10.06
C GLY A 100 8.18 -0.83 9.32
N ALA A 101 6.91 -0.97 9.70
CA ALA A 101 5.97 -1.86 9.03
C ALA A 101 5.76 -1.45 7.56
N TYR A 102 5.58 -0.16 7.30
CA TYR A 102 5.48 0.38 5.95
C TYR A 102 6.76 0.13 5.13
N ALA A 103 7.94 0.29 5.73
CA ALA A 103 9.20 0.00 5.06
C ALA A 103 9.29 -1.47 4.62
N VAL A 104 8.84 -2.42 5.46
CA VAL A 104 8.77 -3.84 5.10
C VAL A 104 7.83 -4.07 3.91
N VAL A 105 6.66 -3.42 3.88
CA VAL A 105 5.74 -3.46 2.72
C VAL A 105 6.46 -2.99 1.45
N ARG A 106 7.18 -1.87 1.52
CA ARG A 106 7.90 -1.31 0.37
C ARG A 106 9.03 -2.22 -0.11
N VAL A 107 9.79 -2.80 0.81
CA VAL A 107 10.87 -3.75 0.46
C VAL A 107 10.30 -4.99 -0.21
N ALA A 108 9.23 -5.57 0.35
CA ALA A 108 8.57 -6.73 -0.25
C ALA A 108 8.04 -6.41 -1.65
N GLN A 109 7.49 -5.21 -1.86
CA GLN A 109 7.02 -4.75 -3.16
C GLN A 109 8.16 -4.65 -4.18
N ILE A 110 9.33 -4.14 -3.76
CA ILE A 110 10.53 -4.07 -4.61
C ILE A 110 11.04 -5.48 -4.95
N VAL A 111 11.03 -6.41 -3.99
CA VAL A 111 11.43 -7.81 -4.24
C VAL A 111 10.52 -8.44 -5.29
N LEU A 112 9.20 -8.33 -5.14
CA LEU A 112 8.24 -8.83 -6.13
C LEU A 112 8.41 -8.16 -7.49
N PHE A 113 8.73 -6.87 -7.50
CA PHE A 113 9.02 -6.13 -8.72
C PHE A 113 10.26 -6.64 -9.45
N VAL A 114 11.33 -6.92 -8.72
CA VAL A 114 12.55 -7.53 -9.28
C VAL A 114 12.25 -8.92 -9.82
N VAL A 115 11.44 -9.73 -9.13
CA VAL A 115 11.03 -11.05 -9.62
C VAL A 115 10.20 -10.92 -10.91
N ALA A 116 9.19 -10.05 -10.92
CA ALA A 116 8.32 -9.81 -12.08
C ALA A 116 9.06 -9.32 -13.33
N SER A 117 10.19 -8.63 -13.15
CA SER A 117 10.97 -8.03 -14.25
C SER A 117 12.13 -8.90 -14.75
N ARG A 118 12.30 -10.12 -14.23
CA ARG A 118 13.39 -11.03 -14.65
C ARG A 118 13.24 -11.53 -16.09
N ASP A 119 12.01 -11.79 -16.54
CA ASP A 119 11.75 -12.50 -17.79
C ASP A 119 11.13 -11.64 -18.91
N ASP A 120 10.77 -10.37 -18.65
CA ASP A 120 10.07 -9.54 -19.66
C ASP A 120 10.50 -8.04 -19.66
N PRO A 121 11.27 -7.60 -20.67
CA PRO A 121 11.73 -6.21 -20.81
C PRO A 121 10.62 -5.19 -21.11
N ASP A 122 9.47 -5.59 -21.68
CA ASP A 122 8.41 -4.67 -22.09
C ASP A 122 7.48 -4.27 -20.92
N LEU A 123 7.37 -5.13 -19.90
CA LEU A 123 6.73 -4.82 -18.61
C LEU A 123 7.39 -3.60 -17.92
N ARG A 124 8.68 -3.37 -18.18
CA ARG A 124 9.46 -2.23 -17.68
C ARG A 124 8.94 -0.87 -18.14
N LYS A 125 8.19 -0.77 -19.25
CA LYS A 125 7.58 0.48 -19.75
C LYS A 125 6.25 0.83 -19.07
N SER A 126 5.39 -0.16 -18.81
CA SER A 126 4.13 0.05 -18.06
C SER A 126 4.38 0.54 -16.62
N VAL A 127 5.53 0.13 -16.07
CA VAL A 127 6.05 0.53 -14.76
C VAL A 127 6.37 2.02 -14.68
N TRP A 128 6.86 2.62 -15.77
CA TRP A 128 7.07 4.06 -15.82
C TRP A 128 5.75 4.84 -15.76
N GLY A 129 4.66 4.31 -16.32
CA GLY A 129 3.34 4.92 -16.21
C GLY A 129 2.82 4.99 -14.77
N LEU A 130 3.01 3.90 -14.01
CA LEU A 130 2.63 3.83 -12.60
C LEU A 130 3.57 4.66 -11.71
N ALA A 131 4.88 4.59 -11.93
CA ALA A 131 5.85 5.42 -11.22
C ALA A 131 5.58 6.92 -11.42
N THR A 132 5.19 7.32 -12.65
CA THR A 132 4.86 8.72 -13.00
C THR A 132 3.59 9.18 -12.28
N SER A 133 2.54 8.36 -12.19
CA SER A 133 1.34 8.74 -11.43
C SER A 133 1.61 8.86 -9.92
N THR A 134 2.51 8.05 -9.36
CA THR A 134 2.99 8.27 -7.98
C THR A 134 3.85 9.51 -7.81
N ALA A 135 4.72 9.82 -8.76
CA ALA A 135 5.49 11.05 -8.70
C ALA A 135 4.57 12.28 -8.70
N ILE A 136 3.45 12.22 -9.44
CA ILE A 136 2.41 13.25 -9.43
C ILE A 136 1.70 13.30 -8.06
N GLY A 137 1.33 12.15 -7.49
CA GLY A 137 0.72 12.09 -6.16
C GLY A 137 1.63 12.65 -5.07
N VAL A 138 2.91 12.29 -5.06
CA VAL A 138 3.93 12.82 -4.14
C VAL A 138 4.17 14.31 -4.38
N GLY A 139 4.23 14.75 -5.63
CA GLY A 139 4.39 16.16 -5.99
C GLY A 139 3.24 17.03 -5.49
N LEU A 140 2.00 16.55 -5.59
CA LEU A 140 0.83 17.22 -5.04
C LEU A 140 0.89 17.33 -3.51
N LEU A 141 1.37 16.28 -2.83
CA LEU A 141 1.55 16.28 -1.37
C LEU A 141 2.65 17.24 -0.91
N VAL A 142 3.76 17.32 -1.65
CA VAL A 142 4.84 18.28 -1.36
C VAL A 142 4.37 19.71 -1.58
N LEU A 143 3.67 20.00 -2.68
CA LEU A 143 3.11 21.32 -2.96
C LEU A 143 2.09 21.76 -1.91
N ALA A 144 1.20 20.85 -1.48
CA ALA A 144 0.25 21.11 -0.41
C ALA A 144 0.95 21.41 0.91
N SER A 145 2.04 20.71 1.24
CA SER A 145 2.81 20.94 2.48
C SER A 145 3.51 22.29 2.55
N THR A 146 3.80 22.91 1.40
CA THR A 146 4.48 24.21 1.33
C THR A 146 3.54 25.40 1.25
N ALA A 147 2.23 25.18 1.07
CA ALA A 147 1.25 26.25 0.90
C ALA A 147 0.69 26.82 2.22
N ASP A 148 0.93 26.14 3.36
CA ASP A 148 0.54 26.60 4.71
C ASP A 148 1.74 27.15 5.53
N GLY A 149 2.79 27.64 4.85
CA GLY A 149 3.98 28.27 5.47
C GLY A 149 3.97 29.78 5.39
#